data_AF-A0A972NT88-F1
#
_entry.id   AF-A0A972NT88-F1
#
_cell.length_a   1.000
_cell.length_b   1.000
_cell.length_c   1.000
_cell.angle_alpha   90.00
_cell.angle_beta   90.00
_cell.angle_gamma   90.00
#
_symmetry.space_group_name_H-M   'P 1'
#
loop_
_entity.id
_entity.type
_entity.pdbx_description
1 polymer ?
#
loop_
_entity_poly.entity_id
_entity_poly.type
_entity_poly.pdbx_seq_one_letter_code
_entity_poly.pdbx_strand_id
1 'polypeptide(L)'
;MAKEDLTEDRIHELMRIAKQVTNPRARQKVEGRHLRTDYHVVSMDGKHEFAMFTRQSTKLPTSYSAGIRWIPSGAESVMLVRCNGSSHEHTNSIEGDKMSYVCHVHVATERYLSVNKRDEGFAEHTAAYTDLGGAFLHLLEICNISGFDEDEESGNQMRLL
;
A
#
# COMPACT_ATOMS: atom_id res chain seq x y z
N MET A 1 3.19 25.17 10.77
CA MET A 1 3.93 24.55 9.65
C MET A 1 2.93 24.36 8.54
N ALA A 2 3.20 24.89 7.35
CA ALA A 2 2.32 24.69 6.21
C ALA A 2 2.32 23.20 5.88
N LYS A 3 1.13 22.59 5.85
CA LYS A 3 0.93 21.30 5.19
C LYS A 3 1.44 21.52 3.76
N GLU A 4 2.39 20.71 3.28
CA GLU A 4 2.63 20.70 1.83
C GLU A 4 1.27 20.43 1.19
N ASP A 5 0.80 21.36 0.36
CA ASP A 5 -0.42 21.14 -0.41
C ASP A 5 -0.12 19.98 -1.36
N LEU A 6 -0.68 18.81 -1.05
CA LEU A 6 -0.57 17.62 -1.88
C LEU A 6 -1.48 17.78 -3.09
N THR A 7 -0.93 18.42 -4.13
CA THR A 7 -1.55 18.48 -5.45
C THR A 7 -1.62 17.10 -6.09
N GLU A 8 -2.49 16.95 -7.09
CA GLU A 8 -2.64 15.69 -7.82
C GLU A 8 -1.31 15.23 -8.44
N ASP A 9 -0.56 16.16 -9.03
CA ASP A 9 0.77 15.90 -9.60
C ASP A 9 1.76 15.42 -8.54
N ARG A 10 1.74 16.02 -7.35
CA ARG A 10 2.63 15.62 -6.25
C ARG A 10 2.29 14.23 -5.72
N ILE A 11 0.99 13.91 -5.60
CA ILE A 11 0.54 12.57 -5.21
C ILE A 11 1.01 11.54 -6.24
N HIS A 12 0.82 11.81 -7.54
CA HIS A 12 1.28 10.91 -8.61
C HIS A 12 2.80 10.75 -8.64
N GLU A 13 3.55 11.81 -8.39
CA GLU A 13 5.00 11.76 -8.26
C GLU A 13 5.41 10.83 -7.10
N LEU A 14 4.85 11.04 -5.91
CA LEU A 14 5.12 10.20 -4.72
C LEU A 14 4.71 8.74 -4.92
N MET A 15 3.65 8.48 -5.69
CA MET A 15 3.25 7.13 -6.07
C MET A 15 4.28 6.49 -7.01
N ARG A 16 4.75 7.19 -8.05
CA ARG A 16 5.58 6.63 -9.13
C ARG A 16 7.09 6.70 -8.90
N ILE A 17 7.55 7.51 -7.95
CA ILE A 17 8.98 7.61 -7.62
C ILE A 17 9.52 6.21 -7.30
N ALA A 18 10.66 5.84 -7.88
CA ALA A 18 11.29 4.57 -7.58
C ALA A 18 11.65 4.52 -6.08
N LYS A 19 11.30 3.42 -5.42
CA LYS A 19 11.52 3.23 -3.98
C LYS A 19 11.81 1.77 -3.65
N GLN A 20 12.52 1.55 -2.55
CA GLN A 20 13.02 0.24 -2.16
C GLN A 20 12.61 -0.09 -0.72
N VAL A 21 12.21 -1.35 -0.50
CA VAL A 21 12.00 -1.90 0.84
C VAL A 21 13.33 -2.12 1.55
N THR A 22 13.47 -1.60 2.76
CA THR A 22 14.72 -1.69 3.55
C THR A 22 14.71 -2.82 4.58
N ASN A 23 13.55 -3.45 4.79
CA ASN A 23 13.37 -4.59 5.69
C ASN A 23 12.59 -5.75 5.02
N PRO A 24 13.05 -6.31 3.89
CA PRO A 24 12.27 -7.27 3.09
C PRO A 24 11.89 -8.54 3.85
N ARG A 25 12.65 -8.91 4.89
CA ARG A 25 12.39 -10.07 5.75
C ARG A 25 11.47 -9.73 6.95
N ALA A 26 10.64 -8.69 6.83
CA ALA A 26 9.71 -8.30 7.87
C ALA A 26 8.80 -9.47 8.28
N ARG A 27 8.70 -9.70 9.59
CA ARG A 27 7.92 -10.82 10.13
C ARG A 27 6.46 -10.44 10.27
N GLN A 28 5.59 -11.35 9.86
CA GLN A 28 4.16 -11.26 10.14
C GLN A 28 3.90 -11.37 11.64
N LYS A 29 2.96 -10.57 12.13
CA LYS A 29 2.49 -10.54 13.52
C LYS A 29 0.98 -10.71 13.56
N VAL A 30 0.49 -11.24 14.68
CA VAL A 30 -0.95 -11.28 14.97
C VAL A 30 -1.33 -9.97 15.66
N GLU A 31 -2.24 -9.21 15.07
CA GLU A 31 -2.84 -8.00 15.63
C GLU A 31 -4.35 -8.21 15.82
N GLY A 32 -4.73 -8.66 17.02
CA GLY A 32 -6.10 -9.04 17.33
C GLY A 32 -6.59 -10.20 16.44
N ARG A 33 -7.55 -9.92 15.56
CA ARG A 33 -8.11 -10.89 14.59
C ARG A 33 -7.51 -10.76 13.18
N HIS A 34 -6.32 -10.17 13.08
CA HIS A 34 -5.65 -9.97 11.80
C HIS A 34 -4.20 -10.43 11.86
N LEU A 35 -3.70 -10.90 10.72
CA LEU A 35 -2.27 -11.06 10.47
C LEU A 35 -1.78 -9.80 9.77
N ARG A 36 -0.65 -9.24 10.19
CA ARG A 36 -0.09 -8.01 9.64
C ARG A 36 1.42 -8.13 9.45
N THR A 37 1.92 -7.59 8.34
CA THR A 37 3.35 -7.35 8.14
C THR A 37 3.56 -5.88 7.79
N ASP A 38 4.58 -5.25 8.38
CA ASP A 38 4.92 -3.85 8.15
C ASP A 38 6.33 -3.73 7.56
N TYR A 39 6.44 -2.92 6.51
CA TYR A 39 7.65 -2.69 5.74
C TYR A 39 8.03 -1.22 5.78
N HIS A 40 9.33 -0.97 5.89
CA HIS A 40 9.94 0.34 5.73
C HIS A 40 10.38 0.48 4.28
N VAL A 41 10.04 1.60 3.66
CA VAL A 41 10.28 1.83 2.25
C VAL A 41 10.85 3.23 2.08
N VAL A 42 11.88 3.39 1.25
CA VAL A 42 12.58 4.67 1.04
C VAL A 42 12.73 4.91 -0.46
N SER A 43 12.57 6.15 -0.93
CA SER A 43 12.88 6.50 -2.32
C SER A 43 14.34 6.22 -2.64
N MET A 44 14.64 5.92 -3.92
CA MET A 44 16.02 5.59 -4.33
C MET A 44 17.02 6.73 -4.07
N ASP A 45 16.55 7.99 -4.02
CA ASP A 45 17.37 9.15 -3.69
C ASP A 45 17.45 9.46 -2.19
N GLY A 46 16.79 8.65 -1.34
CA GLY A 46 16.80 8.80 0.12
C GLY A 46 15.97 9.95 0.67
N LYS A 47 15.26 10.73 -0.17
CA LYS A 47 14.55 11.94 0.27
C LYS A 47 13.14 11.70 0.82
N HIS A 48 12.54 10.56 0.51
CA HIS A 48 11.18 10.26 0.91
C HIS A 48 11.09 8.92 1.65
N GLU A 49 10.46 8.97 2.81
CA GLU A 49 10.13 7.80 3.61
C GLU A 49 8.67 7.39 3.41
N PHE A 50 8.46 6.09 3.41
CA PHE A 50 7.15 5.48 3.28
C PHE A 50 7.04 4.29 4.24
N ALA A 51 5.80 4.00 4.66
CA ALA A 51 5.48 2.76 5.34
C ALA A 51 4.49 1.96 4.49
N MET A 52 4.86 0.73 4.16
CA MET A 52 4.00 -0.22 3.46
C MET A 52 3.57 -1.32 4.41
N PHE A 53 2.39 -1.90 4.21
CA PHE A 53 1.91 -2.98 5.05
C PHE A 53 1.02 -3.96 4.29
N THR A 54 0.90 -5.17 4.81
CA THR A 54 -0.16 -6.12 4.47
C THR A 54 -0.98 -6.45 5.70
N ARG A 55 -2.27 -6.71 5.53
CA ARG A 55 -3.20 -7.08 6.60
C ARG A 55 -4.23 -8.09 6.10
N GLN A 56 -4.42 -9.19 6.82
CA GLN A 56 -5.38 -10.25 6.49
C GLN A 56 -6.24 -10.58 7.71
N SER A 57 -7.56 -10.63 7.57
CA SER A 57 -8.43 -11.18 8.61
C SER A 57 -8.18 -12.68 8.79
N THR A 58 -8.07 -13.11 10.04
CA THR A 58 -7.94 -14.55 10.38
C THR A 58 -9.25 -15.32 10.26
N LYS A 59 -10.37 -14.63 10.03
CA LYS A 59 -11.72 -15.22 9.96
C LYS A 59 -12.39 -15.06 8.60
N LEU A 60 -12.10 -13.97 7.88
CA LEU A 60 -12.74 -13.67 6.60
C LEU A 60 -11.67 -13.54 5.51
N PRO A 61 -11.45 -14.58 4.68
CA PRO A 61 -10.40 -14.57 3.67
C PRO A 61 -10.48 -13.39 2.69
N THR A 62 -11.66 -12.90 2.35
CA THR A 62 -11.87 -11.73 1.47
C THR A 62 -11.59 -10.38 2.14
N SER A 63 -11.35 -10.38 3.45
CA SER A 63 -11.03 -9.17 4.23
C SER A 63 -9.53 -9.04 4.37
N TYR A 64 -8.93 -8.41 3.37
CA TYR A 64 -7.51 -8.14 3.31
C TYR A 64 -7.22 -6.75 2.76
N SER A 65 -6.01 -6.27 3.02
CA SER A 65 -5.48 -5.08 2.40
C SER A 65 -3.97 -5.09 2.28
N ALA A 66 -3.45 -4.44 1.24
CA ALA A 66 -2.06 -4.03 1.12
C ALA A 66 -2.04 -2.52 0.85
N GLY A 67 -1.19 -1.76 1.52
CA GLY A 67 -1.16 -0.31 1.32
C GLY A 67 0.18 0.33 1.60
N ILE A 68 0.37 1.53 1.06
CA ILE A 68 1.55 2.37 1.26
C ILE A 68 1.14 3.79 1.64
N ARG A 69 1.79 4.32 2.67
CA ARG A 69 1.68 5.72 3.09
C ARG A 69 3.01 6.45 2.93
N TRP A 70 2.94 7.70 2.53
CA TRP A 70 4.06 8.63 2.60
C TRP A 70 4.18 9.23 3.99
N ILE A 71 5.41 9.39 4.47
CA ILE A 71 5.75 9.94 5.78
C ILE A 71 6.52 11.25 5.56
N PRO A 72 5.82 12.40 5.52
CA PRO A 72 6.48 13.70 5.44
C PRO A 72 7.25 14.01 6.73
N SER A 73 8.35 14.76 6.59
CA SER A 73 9.07 15.28 7.76
C SER A 73 8.22 16.34 8.47
N GLY A 74 7.81 16.05 9.71
CA GLY A 74 7.09 17.00 10.57
C GLY A 74 5.61 17.21 10.25
N ALA A 75 4.99 16.34 9.44
CA ALA A 75 3.55 16.36 9.16
C ALA A 75 2.93 14.95 9.29
N GLU A 76 1.60 14.89 9.26
CA GLU A 76 0.88 13.61 9.32
C GLU A 76 1.11 12.78 8.05
N SER A 77 1.20 11.46 8.21
CA SER A 77 1.34 10.53 7.09
C SER A 77 0.10 10.54 6.20
N VAL A 78 0.28 10.32 4.90
CA VAL A 78 -0.82 10.23 3.94
C VAL A 78 -0.80 8.86 3.26
N MET A 79 -1.91 8.13 3.36
CA MET A 79 -2.15 6.91 2.59
C MET A 79 -2.21 7.26 1.11
N LEU A 80 -1.23 6.81 0.33
CA LEU A 80 -1.22 7.07 -1.12
C LEU A 80 -2.11 6.06 -1.83
N VAL A 81 -1.94 4.78 -1.49
CA VAL A 81 -2.65 3.67 -2.12
C VAL A 81 -2.99 2.60 -1.09
N ARG A 82 -4.20 2.05 -1.18
CA ARG A 82 -4.58 0.80 -0.48
C ARG A 82 -5.40 -0.11 -1.38
N CYS A 83 -4.82 -1.25 -1.73
CA CYS A 83 -5.51 -2.36 -2.39
C CYS A 83 -6.32 -3.14 -1.34
N ASN A 84 -7.65 -3.19 -1.48
CA ASN A 84 -8.55 -3.91 -0.59
C ASN A 84 -9.20 -5.11 -1.27
N GLY A 85 -9.50 -6.13 -0.47
CA GLY A 85 -10.37 -7.24 -0.85
C GLY A 85 -11.86 -6.88 -0.84
N SER A 86 -12.68 -7.84 -1.26
CA SER A 86 -14.12 -7.68 -1.52
C SER A 86 -15.04 -7.78 -0.29
N SER A 87 -14.52 -7.68 0.93
CA SER A 87 -15.30 -7.97 2.15
C SER A 87 -16.33 -6.89 2.54
N HIS A 88 -16.35 -5.75 1.86
CA HIS A 88 -17.20 -4.61 2.22
C HIS A 88 -17.56 -3.77 1.00
N GLU A 89 -18.55 -2.89 1.18
CA GLU A 89 -18.91 -1.88 0.21
C GLU A 89 -18.12 -0.60 0.46
N HIS A 90 -17.79 0.13 -0.62
CA HIS A 90 -17.23 1.47 -0.57
C HIS A 90 -18.10 2.43 -1.38
N THR A 91 -18.14 3.69 -0.97
CA THR A 91 -18.82 4.75 -1.71
C THR A 91 -17.90 5.95 -1.81
N ASN A 92 -17.65 6.38 -3.05
CA ASN A 92 -16.93 7.61 -3.33
C ASN A 92 -17.84 8.79 -2.99
N SER A 93 -17.71 9.37 -1.79
CA SER A 93 -18.66 10.37 -1.29
C SER A 93 -18.78 11.64 -2.13
N ILE A 94 -17.78 11.96 -2.98
CA ILE A 94 -17.84 13.12 -3.88
C ILE A 94 -18.60 12.76 -5.17
N GLU A 95 -18.32 11.59 -5.76
CA GLU A 95 -18.93 11.12 -7.01
C GLU A 95 -20.33 10.53 -6.79
N GLY A 96 -20.57 9.91 -5.64
CA GLY A 96 -21.72 9.06 -5.36
C GLY A 96 -21.57 7.61 -5.85
N ASP A 97 -20.49 7.28 -6.54
CA ASP A 97 -20.26 5.93 -7.07
C ASP A 97 -20.09 4.90 -5.96
N LYS A 98 -20.75 3.74 -6.12
CA LYS A 98 -20.75 2.65 -5.15
C LYS A 98 -20.06 1.40 -5.71
N MET A 99 -19.14 0.85 -4.93
CA MET A 99 -18.53 -0.45 -5.17
C MET A 99 -19.08 -1.44 -4.15
N SER A 100 -19.84 -2.43 -4.62
CA SER A 100 -20.48 -3.43 -3.76
C SER A 100 -19.74 -4.75 -3.80
N TYR A 101 -19.02 -5.09 -2.71
CA TYR A 101 -18.37 -6.38 -2.52
C TYR A 101 -17.45 -6.82 -3.66
N VAL A 102 -16.65 -5.87 -4.17
CA VAL A 102 -15.60 -6.11 -5.17
C VAL A 102 -14.25 -5.67 -4.64
N CYS A 103 -13.17 -6.25 -5.15
CA CYS A 103 -11.84 -5.71 -4.93
C CYS A 103 -11.77 -4.28 -5.46
N HIS A 104 -11.11 -3.41 -4.70
CA HIS A 104 -10.99 -1.99 -5.04
C HIS A 104 -9.69 -1.41 -4.49
N VAL A 105 -9.18 -0.40 -5.18
CA VAL A 105 -7.95 0.31 -4.82
C VAL A 105 -8.33 1.71 -4.37
N HIS A 106 -8.08 2.04 -3.11
CA HIS A 106 -8.12 3.42 -2.67
C HIS A 106 -6.90 4.16 -3.18
N VAL A 107 -7.11 5.39 -3.65
CA VAL A 107 -6.05 6.28 -4.14
C VAL A 107 -6.27 7.66 -3.53
N ALA A 108 -5.21 8.23 -2.96
CA ALA A 108 -5.25 9.64 -2.54
C ALA A 108 -5.48 10.53 -3.75
N THR A 109 -6.31 11.55 -3.59
CA THR A 109 -6.56 12.56 -4.63
C THR A 109 -6.59 13.94 -3.98
N GLU A 110 -6.13 14.95 -4.70
CA GLU A 110 -6.10 16.34 -4.23
C GLU A 110 -7.49 16.79 -3.79
N ARG A 111 -8.50 16.46 -4.61
CA ARG A 111 -9.91 16.82 -4.36
C ARG A 111 -10.48 16.25 -3.07
N TYR A 112 -10.04 15.07 -2.62
CA TYR A 112 -10.48 14.49 -1.35
C TYR A 112 -9.69 15.09 -0.18
N LEU A 113 -8.39 15.32 -0.36
CA LEU A 113 -7.54 15.93 0.67
C LEU A 113 -7.91 17.39 0.94
N SER A 114 -8.29 18.16 -0.08
CA SER A 114 -8.60 19.60 0.02
C SER A 114 -9.89 19.89 0.80
N VAL A 115 -10.84 18.95 0.84
CA VAL A 115 -12.07 19.06 1.63
C VAL A 115 -11.98 18.38 3.00
N ASN A 116 -10.77 18.11 3.50
CA ASN A 116 -10.50 17.38 4.75
C ASN A 116 -11.24 16.03 4.85
N LYS A 117 -11.48 15.37 3.72
CA LYS A 117 -11.91 13.97 3.74
C LYS A 117 -10.68 13.09 4.00
N ARG A 118 -10.93 11.85 4.40
CA ARG A 118 -9.86 10.86 4.60
C ARG A 118 -9.10 10.68 3.29
N ASP A 119 -7.79 10.53 3.39
CA ASP A 119 -6.87 10.16 2.32
C ASP A 119 -7.28 8.84 1.61
N GLU A 120 -8.09 8.02 2.26
CA GLU A 120 -8.70 6.81 1.69
C GLU A 120 -10.15 7.02 1.17
N GLY A 121 -10.55 8.24 0.85
CA GLY A 121 -11.95 8.53 0.51
C GLY A 121 -12.39 8.15 -0.91
N PHE A 122 -11.44 8.11 -1.85
CA PHE A 122 -11.66 7.70 -3.24
C PHE A 122 -11.14 6.28 -3.46
N ALA A 123 -11.88 5.48 -4.23
CA ALA A 123 -11.42 4.18 -4.70
C ALA A 123 -11.97 3.85 -6.09
N GLU A 124 -11.29 2.93 -6.76
CA GLU A 124 -11.70 2.36 -8.04
C GLU A 124 -11.81 0.84 -7.93
N HIS A 125 -12.82 0.23 -8.57
CA HIS A 125 -12.91 -1.22 -8.64
C HIS A 125 -11.75 -1.80 -9.46
N THR A 126 -11.31 -3.02 -9.15
CA THR A 126 -10.22 -3.66 -9.89
C THR A 126 -10.45 -5.15 -10.07
N ALA A 127 -9.96 -5.67 -11.19
CA ALA A 127 -9.85 -7.09 -11.48
C ALA A 127 -8.39 -7.58 -11.46
N ALA A 128 -7.43 -6.71 -11.12
CA ALA A 128 -5.99 -7.03 -11.14
C ALA A 128 -5.59 -8.07 -10.07
N TYR A 129 -6.43 -8.26 -9.04
CA TYR A 129 -6.18 -9.23 -7.98
C TYR A 129 -7.48 -9.73 -7.35
N THR A 130 -7.41 -10.91 -6.73
CA THR A 130 -8.52 -11.53 -6.00
C THR A 130 -8.15 -11.97 -4.58
N ASP A 131 -6.87 -11.89 -4.20
CA ASP A 131 -6.36 -12.22 -2.88
C ASP A 131 -5.28 -11.22 -2.41
N LEU A 132 -4.78 -11.41 -1.18
CA LEU A 132 -3.77 -10.53 -0.59
C LEU A 132 -2.42 -10.57 -1.34
N GLY A 133 -2.04 -11.73 -1.89
CA GLY A 133 -0.79 -11.87 -2.63
C GLY A 133 -0.81 -11.04 -3.91
N GLY A 134 -1.89 -11.17 -4.69
CA GLY A 134 -2.13 -10.34 -5.86
C GLY A 134 -2.25 -8.86 -5.52
N ALA A 135 -2.95 -8.50 -4.44
CA ALA A 135 -3.07 -7.11 -3.98
C ALA A 135 -1.70 -6.49 -3.62
N PHE A 136 -0.83 -7.29 -3.00
CA PHE A 136 0.52 -6.89 -2.66
C PHE A 136 1.39 -6.70 -3.91
N LEU A 137 1.41 -7.67 -4.83
CA LEU A 137 2.16 -7.55 -6.09
C LEU A 137 1.68 -6.36 -6.94
N HIS A 138 0.37 -6.17 -7.03
CA HIS A 138 -0.21 -5.02 -7.73
C HIS A 138 0.20 -3.69 -7.09
N LEU A 139 0.25 -3.62 -5.75
CA LEU A 139 0.75 -2.44 -5.04
C LEU A 139 2.21 -2.16 -5.37
N LEU A 140 3.08 -3.19 -5.39
CA LEU A 140 4.49 -3.03 -5.74
C LEU A 140 4.66 -2.45 -7.15
N GLU A 141 3.88 -2.96 -8.10
CA GLU A 141 3.88 -2.51 -9.51
C GLU A 141 3.43 -1.05 -9.65
N ILE A 142 2.22 -0.71 -9.20
CA ILE A 142 1.66 0.64 -9.41
C ILE A 142 2.37 1.72 -8.59
N CYS A 143 3.12 1.33 -7.55
CA CYS A 143 3.89 2.24 -6.71
C CYS A 143 5.41 2.17 -6.93
N ASN A 144 5.88 1.47 -7.97
CA ASN A 144 7.30 1.37 -8.34
C ASN A 144 8.21 0.96 -7.15
N ILE A 145 7.83 -0.11 -6.45
CA ILE A 145 8.49 -0.61 -5.24
C ILE A 145 9.32 -1.84 -5.56
N SER A 146 10.61 -1.83 -5.19
CA SER A 146 11.54 -2.95 -5.32
C SER A 146 12.12 -3.38 -3.96
N GLY A 147 13.06 -4.34 -3.98
CA GLY A 147 13.82 -4.72 -2.78
C GLY A 147 13.38 -6.03 -2.12
N PHE A 148 12.62 -6.88 -2.82
CA PHE A 148 12.24 -8.23 -2.37
C PHE A 148 13.07 -9.36 -2.99
N ASP A 149 14.03 -9.04 -3.87
CA ASP A 149 14.91 -10.04 -4.48
C ASP A 149 15.96 -10.51 -3.45
N GLU A 150 16.09 -11.83 -3.32
CA GLU A 150 17.05 -12.50 -2.44
C GLU A 150 18.47 -12.38 -2.99
N ASP A 151 19.44 -12.16 -2.08
CA ASP A 151 20.86 -12.19 -2.38
C ASP A 151 21.25 -13.45 -3.17
N GLU A 152 21.98 -13.29 -4.28
CA GLU A 152 22.83 -14.33 -4.87
C GLU A 152 23.92 -14.73 -3.86
N GLU A 153 23.59 -15.53 -2.84
CA GLU A 153 24.60 -16.19 -2.02
C GLU A 153 24.06 -17.51 -1.44
N SER A 154 23.96 -18.51 -2.32
CA SER A 154 23.97 -19.93 -1.94
C SER A 154 25.00 -20.69 -2.77
N GLY A 155 26.21 -20.15 -2.80
CA GLY A 155 27.42 -20.89 -3.16
C GLY A 155 28.06 -21.49 -1.91
N ASN A 156 27.50 -22.58 -1.36
CA ASN A 156 28.33 -23.57 -0.66
C ASN A 156 27.65 -24.94 -0.56
N GLN A 157 28.45 -25.97 -0.79
CA GLN A 157 28.12 -27.39 -0.88
C GLN A 157 27.41 -27.96 0.36
N MET A 158 26.48 -28.91 0.17
CA MET A 158 26.69 -30.31 0.59
C MET A 158 25.51 -31.25 0.27
N ARG A 159 25.86 -32.31 -0.48
CA ARG A 159 25.38 -33.70 -0.47
C ARG A 159 23.89 -34.00 -0.67
N LEU A 160 23.60 -34.52 -1.87
CA LEU A 160 22.64 -35.60 -2.06
C LEU A 160 23.37 -36.94 -1.99
N LEU A 161 23.05 -37.73 -0.97
CA LEU A 161 22.77 -39.16 -1.14
C LEU A 161 21.26 -39.32 -0.99
#